data_AF-A0A0D8BKP1-F1
#
_entry.id   AF-A0A0D8BKP1-F1
#
_cell.length_a   1.000
_cell.length_b   1.000
_cell.length_c   1.000
_cell.angle_alpha   90.00
_cell.angle_beta   90.00
_cell.angle_gamma   90.00
#
_symmetry.space_group_name_H-M   'P 1'
#
loop_
_entity.id
_entity.type
_entity.pdbx_description
1 polymer ?
#
loop_
_entity_poly.entity_id
_entity_poly.type
_entity_poly.pdbx_seq_one_letter_code
_entity_poly.pdbx_strand_id
1 'polypeptide(L)'
;MSVGFRPTEEDLRIVEANRRQDEKTSDVIRRALRLLDREAWEVRAREDMHRLRNEDLSAEPDAWEYDTNGNIVITGTNLAVPARSQDHP
;
A
#
# COMPACT_ATOMS: atom_id res chain seq x y z
N MET A 1 0.37 9.76 -22.43
CA MET A 1 -1.08 9.90 -22.71
C MET A 1 -1.61 11.06 -21.86
N SER A 2 -2.32 12.02 -22.45
CA SER A 2 -2.88 13.18 -21.71
C SER A 2 -4.40 13.05 -21.63
N VAL A 3 -4.96 13.30 -20.46
CA VAL A 3 -6.41 13.29 -20.22
C VAL A 3 -6.83 14.73 -19.91
N GLY A 4 -7.84 15.24 -20.63
CA GLY A 4 -8.40 16.56 -20.38
C GLY A 4 -9.33 16.54 -19.18
N PHE A 5 -9.06 17.38 -18.18
CA PHE A 5 -9.91 17.58 -17.02
C PHE A 5 -10.61 18.95 -17.13
N ARG A 6 -11.94 18.98 -17.04
CA ARG A 6 -12.74 20.21 -17.04
C ARG A 6 -13.36 20.38 -15.65
N PRO A 7 -12.65 21.01 -14.71
CA PRO A 7 -13.15 21.18 -13.35
C PRO A 7 -14.36 22.12 -13.31
N THR A 8 -15.28 21.81 -12.41
CA THR A 8 -16.29 22.77 -11.92
C THR A 8 -15.65 23.78 -10.95
N GLU A 9 -16.39 24.82 -10.58
CA GLU A 9 -15.95 25.76 -9.55
C GLU A 9 -15.73 25.09 -8.18
N GLU A 10 -16.52 24.07 -7.86
CA GLU A 10 -16.34 23.28 -6.63
C GLU A 10 -15.05 22.48 -6.67
N ASP A 11 -14.77 21.82 -7.79
CA ASP A 11 -13.52 21.05 -7.96
C ASP A 11 -12.29 21.95 -7.78
N LEU A 12 -12.34 23.18 -8.33
CA LEU A 12 -11.27 24.16 -8.15
C LEU A 12 -11.11 24.56 -6.68
N ARG A 13 -12.22 24.78 -5.96
CA ARG A 13 -12.19 25.08 -4.51
C ARG A 13 -11.57 23.93 -3.71
N ILE A 14 -11.95 22.69 -4.00
CA ILE A 14 -11.38 21.49 -3.36
C ILE A 14 -9.89 21.37 -3.65
N VAL A 15 -9.49 21.55 -4.92
CA VAL A 15 -8.08 21.46 -5.31
C VAL A 15 -7.26 22.51 -4.61
N GLU A 16 -7.71 23.77 -4.58
CA GLU A 16 -6.95 24.85 -3.94
C GLU A 16 -6.85 24.65 -2.43
N ALA A 17 -7.94 24.25 -1.76
CA ALA A 17 -7.95 23.99 -0.33
C ALA A 17 -7.01 22.84 0.09
N ASN A 18 -6.75 21.89 -0.82
CA ASN A 18 -5.89 20.73 -0.57
C ASN A 18 -4.50 20.84 -1.19
N ARG A 19 -4.19 21.96 -1.86
CA ARG A 19 -2.89 22.18 -2.49
C ARG A 19 -1.85 22.51 -1.43
N ARG A 20 -0.74 21.77 -1.42
CA ARG A 20 0.41 22.09 -0.57
C ARG A 20 1.33 23.09 -1.26
N GLN A 21 2.25 23.68 -0.49
CA GLN A 21 3.30 24.53 -1.04
C GLN A 21 4.05 23.76 -2.15
N ASP A 22 4.29 24.44 -3.27
CA ASP A 22 4.99 23.92 -4.45
C ASP A 22 4.29 22.78 -5.22
N GLU A 23 3.04 22.43 -4.90
CA GLU A 23 2.28 21.45 -5.68
C GLU A 23 1.57 22.05 -6.89
N LYS A 24 1.62 21.35 -8.03
CA LYS A 24 0.78 21.65 -9.18
C LYS A 24 -0.60 21.03 -9.00
N THR A 25 -1.62 21.58 -9.67
CA THR A 25 -2.98 21.00 -9.73
C THR A 25 -2.96 19.51 -10.08
N SER A 26 -2.09 19.10 -11.02
CA SER A 26 -1.95 17.69 -11.41
C SER A 26 -1.38 16.80 -10.30
N ASP A 27 -0.55 17.34 -9.41
CA ASP A 27 -0.03 16.62 -8.25
C ASP A 27 -1.15 16.38 -7.22
N VAL A 28 -1.98 17.40 -6.98
CA VAL A 28 -3.17 17.29 -6.12
C VAL A 28 -4.15 16.25 -6.67
N ILE A 29 -4.45 16.30 -7.97
CA ILE A 29 -5.34 15.33 -8.63
C ILE A 29 -4.75 13.92 -8.53
N ARG A 30 -3.45 13.72 -8.77
CA ARG A 30 -2.81 12.40 -8.60
C ARG A 30 -2.92 11.90 -7.16
N ARG A 31 -2.77 12.76 -6.16
CA ARG A 31 -2.98 12.38 -4.75
C ARG A 31 -4.43 12.00 -4.49
N ALA A 32 -5.39 12.78 -4.99
CA ALA A 32 -6.81 12.46 -4.85
C ALA A 32 -7.16 11.08 -5.46
N LEU A 33 -6.62 10.77 -6.64
CA LEU A 33 -6.79 9.45 -7.26
C LEU A 33 -6.22 8.31 -6.40
N ARG A 34 -5.06 8.53 -5.76
CA ARG A 34 -4.49 7.53 -4.83
C ARG A 34 -5.33 7.35 -3.56
N LEU A 35 -6.00 8.40 -3.10
CA LEU A 35 -6.94 8.30 -1.98
C LEU A 35 -8.17 7.46 -2.35
N LEU A 36 -8.72 7.65 -3.57
CA LEU A 36 -9.82 6.82 -4.08
C LEU A 36 -9.42 5.34 -4.21
N ASP A 37 -8.22 5.06 -4.70
CA ASP A 37 -7.70 3.69 -4.78
C ASP A 37 -7.53 3.06 -3.38
N ARG A 38 -7.05 3.86 -2.41
CA ARG A 38 -6.94 3.43 -1.02
C ARG A 38 -8.30 3.10 -0.40
N GLU A 39 -9.31 3.95 -0.61
CA GLU A 39 -10.68 3.71 -0.14
C GLU A 39 -11.23 2.40 -0.72
N ALA A 40 -11.07 2.18 -2.03
CA ALA A 40 -11.48 0.94 -2.67
C ALA A 40 -10.74 -0.29 -2.11
N TRP A 41 -9.45 -0.15 -1.78
CA TRP A 41 -8.68 -1.20 -1.13
C TRP A 41 -9.21 -1.51 0.28
N GLU A 42 -9.57 -0.50 1.07
CA GLU A 42 -10.07 -0.70 2.44
C GLU A 42 -11.41 -1.43 2.45
N VAL A 43 -12.30 -1.13 1.50
CA VAL A 43 -13.56 -1.87 1.32
C VAL A 43 -13.27 -3.35 1.03
N ARG A 44 -12.42 -3.63 0.05
CA ARG A 44 -12.04 -5.01 -0.30
C ARG A 44 -11.38 -5.74 0.87
N ALA A 45 -10.45 -5.08 1.57
CA ALA A 45 -9.77 -5.65 2.72
C ALA A 45 -10.76 -6.03 3.83
N ARG A 46 -11.79 -5.21 4.07
CA ARG A 46 -12.84 -5.52 5.04
C ARG A 46 -13.71 -6.70 4.59
N GLU A 47 -14.09 -6.75 3.32
CA GLU A 47 -14.83 -7.89 2.75
C GLU A 47 -14.02 -9.19 2.85
N ASP A 48 -12.73 -9.13 2.53
CA ASP A 48 -11.81 -10.25 2.65
C ASP A 48 -11.66 -10.72 4.10
N MET A 49 -11.51 -9.81 5.06
CA MET A 49 -11.49 -10.15 6.48
C MET A 49 -12.76 -10.89 6.91
N HIS A 50 -13.94 -10.47 6.44
CA HIS A 50 -15.19 -11.17 6.74
C HIS A 50 -15.30 -12.55 6.07
N ARG A 51 -14.80 -12.66 4.83
CA ARG A 51 -14.76 -13.90 4.04
C ARG A 51 -13.81 -14.92 4.65
N LEU A 52 -12.62 -14.47 5.08
CA LEU A 52 -11.52 -15.29 5.60
C LEU A 52 -11.52 -15.42 7.13
N ARG A 53 -12.58 -14.98 7.81
CA ARG A 53 -12.65 -14.97 9.29
C ARG A 53 -12.39 -16.33 9.98
N ASN A 54 -12.59 -17.43 9.26
CA ASN A 54 -12.42 -18.80 9.74
C ASN A 54 -11.24 -19.51 9.06
N GLU A 55 -10.43 -18.76 8.31
CA GLU A 55 -9.21 -19.30 7.72
C GLU A 55 -8.24 -19.69 8.83
N ASP A 56 -7.80 -20.94 8.80
CA ASP A 56 -6.75 -21.42 9.69
C ASP A 56 -5.39 -21.14 9.05
N LEU A 57 -4.76 -20.04 9.45
CA LEU A 57 -3.44 -19.65 8.97
C LEU A 57 -2.33 -20.64 9.36
N SER A 58 -2.61 -21.58 10.28
CA SER A 58 -1.65 -22.63 10.67
C SER A 58 -1.76 -23.91 9.84
N ALA A 59 -2.73 -23.99 8.93
CA ALA A 59 -2.98 -25.18 8.12
C ALA A 59 -1.87 -25.42 7.08
N GLU A 60 -1.17 -24.38 6.64
CA GLU A 60 -0.03 -24.47 5.73
C GLU A 60 1.23 -23.91 6.40
N PRO A 61 2.42 -24.49 6.13
CA PRO A 61 3.67 -23.93 6.63
C PRO A 61 3.95 -22.57 5.99
N ASP A 62 4.56 -21.67 6.76
CA ASP A 62 5.01 -20.39 6.23
C ASP A 62 5.95 -20.58 5.03
N ALA A 63 5.83 -19.69 4.04
CA ALA A 63 6.75 -19.66 2.90
C ALA A 63 8.17 -19.15 3.27
N TRP A 64 8.45 -18.99 4.56
CA TRP A 64 9.68 -18.46 5.12
C TRP A 64 9.99 -19.14 6.45
N GLU A 65 11.28 -19.34 6.74
CA GLU A 65 11.80 -19.97 7.95
C GLU A 65 12.91 -19.12 8.58
N TYR A 66 13.36 -19.47 9.79
CA TYR A 66 14.53 -18.85 10.40
C TYR A 66 15.75 -19.78 10.34
N ASP A 67 16.91 -19.27 9.92
CA ASP A 67 18.18 -19.98 10.02
C ASP A 67 18.71 -19.99 11.47
N THR A 68 19.82 -20.70 11.70
CA THR A 68 20.49 -20.78 13.01
C THR A 68 21.02 -19.45 13.54
N ASN A 69 21.16 -18.45 12.67
CA ASN A 69 21.60 -17.10 13.01
C ASN A 69 20.41 -16.14 13.21
N GLY A 70 19.17 -16.63 13.06
CA GLY A 70 17.95 -15.84 13.15
C GLY A 70 17.63 -15.01 11.90
N ASN A 71 18.23 -15.30 10.75
CA ASN A 71 17.87 -14.68 9.47
C ASN A 71 16.64 -15.37 8.87
N ILE A 72 15.84 -14.61 8.12
CA ILE A 72 14.68 -15.11 7.39
C ILE A 72 15.16 -15.77 6.09
N VAL A 73 14.83 -17.04 5.87
CA VAL A 73 15.12 -17.81 4.65
C VAL A 73 13.81 -18.06 3.91
N ILE A 74 13.75 -17.75 2.63
CA ILE A 74 12.53 -18.00 1.82
C ILE A 74 12.55 -19.44 1.30
N THR A 75 11.53 -20.22 1.67
CA THR A 75 11.40 -21.65 1.34
C THR A 75 11.43 -21.86 -0.18
N GLY A 76 12.24 -22.82 -0.64
CA GLY A 76 12.40 -23.12 -2.07
C GLY A 76 13.32 -22.14 -2.83
N THR A 77 14.00 -21.23 -2.12
CA THR A 77 14.99 -20.32 -2.70
C THR A 77 16.29 -20.34 -1.89
N ASN A 78 17.37 -19.80 -2.45
CA ASN A 78 18.63 -19.55 -1.72
C ASN A 78 18.69 -18.12 -1.15
N LEU A 79 17.55 -17.46 -0.95
CA LEU A 79 17.49 -16.10 -0.44
C LEU A 79 17.41 -16.10 1.08
N ALA A 80 18.41 -15.50 1.74
CA ALA A 80 18.40 -15.23 3.17
C ALA A 80 18.45 -13.71 3.41
N VAL A 81 17.57 -13.21 4.27
CA VAL A 81 17.44 -11.80 4.61
C VAL A 81 17.59 -11.63 6.13
N PRO A 82 18.41 -10.69 6.62
CA PRO A 82 18.50 -10.40 8.05
C PRO A 82 17.12 -10.03 8.62
N ALA A 83 16.71 -10.67 9.71
CA ALA A 83 15.39 -10.44 10.32
C ALA A 83 15.24 -9.04 10.94
N ARG A 84 16.35 -8.33 11.19
CA ARG A 84 16.38 -6.93 11.61
C ARG A 84 17.22 -6.13 10.62
N SER A 85 16.72 -4.97 10.20
CA SER A 85 17.55 -3.97 9.55
C SER A 85 18.72 -3.66 10.47
N GLN A 86 19.94 -3.92 9.99
CA GLN A 86 21.12 -3.31 10.59
C GLN A 86 21.13 -1.84 10.16
N ASP A 87 20.26 -1.04 10.76
CA ASP A 87 20.40 0.41 10.66
C ASP A 87 21.69 0.78 11.40
N HIS A 88 22.69 1.11 10.59
CA HIS A 88 23.96 1.68 11.01
C HIS A 88 23.69 3.10 11.54
N PRO A 89 24.34 3.54 12.64
CA PRO A 89 24.21 4.90 13.17
C PRO A 89 24.72 5.98 12.19
#